data_AF-A0A519L101-F1
#
_entry.id   AF-A0A519L101-F1
#
_cell.length_a   1.000
_cell.length_b   1.000
_cell.length_c   1.000
_cell.angle_alpha   90.00
_cell.angle_beta   90.00
_cell.angle_gamma   90.00
#
_symmetry.space_group_name_H-M   'P 1'
#
loop_
_entity.id
_entity.type
_entity.pdbx_description
1 polymer ?
#
loop_
_entity_poly.entity_id
_entity_poly.type
_entity_poly.pdbx_seq_one_letter_code
_entity_poly.pdbx_strand_id
1 'polypeptide(L)'
;MKFFIDSADVEEIRKAHAMGCVDGVTTNPSLLAKVGRGLEETIREICSIVDGPISAECVSLEAPELIKEGQTLAKIHDNVVVKIPMGVEGMKAVKALTAEGIRTNVTLCFSANQALLCAKA
;
A
#
# COMPACT_ATOMS: atom_id res chain seq x y z
N MET A 1 -18.55 6.53 2.71
CA MET A 1 -17.61 6.40 1.57
C MET A 1 -16.28 6.94 2.06
N LYS A 2 -15.16 6.28 1.74
CA LYS A 2 -13.82 6.76 2.10
C LYS A 2 -13.14 7.35 0.87
N PHE A 3 -12.34 8.38 1.05
CA PHE A 3 -11.60 9.07 -0.01
C PHE A 3 -10.10 8.98 0.29
N PHE A 4 -9.36 8.33 -0.61
CA PHE A 4 -7.91 8.23 -0.50
C PHE A 4 -7.26 9.11 -1.58
N ILE A 5 -6.16 9.78 -1.23
CA ILE A 5 -5.35 10.52 -2.19
C ILE A 5 -4.26 9.60 -2.76
N ASP A 6 -4.03 9.66 -4.08
CA ASP A 6 -2.98 8.90 -4.76
C ASP A 6 -1.76 9.80 -5.03
N SER A 7 -0.91 9.94 -4.02
CA SER A 7 0.29 10.78 -4.09
C SER A 7 1.37 10.28 -3.13
N ALA A 8 2.62 10.62 -3.43
CA ALA A 8 3.76 10.52 -2.51
C ALA A 8 4.31 11.91 -2.15
N ASP A 9 3.75 12.99 -2.69
CA ASP A 9 4.11 14.36 -2.34
C ASP A 9 3.43 14.74 -1.01
N VAL A 10 4.26 14.92 0.01
CA VAL A 10 3.81 15.20 1.37
C VAL A 10 3.04 16.52 1.47
N GLU A 11 3.40 17.54 0.67
CA GLU A 11 2.72 18.83 0.71
C GLU A 11 1.36 18.77 0.03
N GLU A 12 1.20 17.96 -1.02
CA GLU A 12 -0.10 17.65 -1.60
C GLU A 12 -1.00 16.93 -0.60
N ILE A 13 -0.46 15.91 0.08
CA ILE A 13 -1.17 15.13 1.11
C ILE A 13 -1.58 16.03 2.27
N ARG A 14 -0.70 16.91 2.76
CA ARG A 14 -0.98 17.85 3.85
C ARG A 14 -2.12 18.79 3.49
N LYS A 15 -2.10 19.37 2.28
CA LYS A 15 -3.17 20.24 1.79
C LYS A 15 -4.49 19.48 1.67
N ALA A 16 -4.47 18.26 1.13
CA ALA A 16 -5.67 17.46 0.96
C ALA A 16 -6.27 17.00 2.30
N HIS A 17 -5.43 16.58 3.25
CA HIS A 17 -5.84 16.25 4.60
C HIS A 17 -6.44 17.47 5.34
N ALA A 18 -5.85 18.66 5.18
CA ALA A 18 -6.38 19.90 5.76
C ALA A 18 -7.78 20.28 5.24
N MET A 19 -8.20 19.79 4.08
CA MET A 19 -9.60 19.96 3.61
C MET A 19 -10.61 19.13 4.42
N GLY A 20 -10.15 18.17 5.23
CA GLY A 20 -11.01 17.27 6.02
C GLY A 20 -11.66 16.15 5.20
N CYS A 21 -11.18 15.91 3.97
CA CYS A 21 -11.79 14.96 3.02
C CYS A 21 -10.93 13.73 2.74
N VAL A 22 -9.78 13.53 3.40
CA VAL A 22 -8.85 12.42 3.11
C VAL A 22 -8.83 11.44 4.27
N ASP A 23 -9.16 10.19 3.98
CA ASP A 23 -9.22 9.07 4.94
C ASP A 23 -8.00 8.13 4.85
N GLY A 24 -7.12 8.33 3.89
CA GLY A 24 -5.98 7.45 3.62
C GLY A 24 -5.18 7.88 2.39
N VAL A 25 -4.08 7.20 2.13
CA VAL A 25 -3.18 7.48 1.01
C VAL A 25 -2.85 6.21 0.27
N THR A 26 -2.81 6.28 -1.06
CA THR A 26 -2.19 5.24 -1.89
C THR A 26 -0.90 5.75 -2.49
N THR A 27 0.15 4.94 -2.41
CA THR A 27 1.42 5.20 -3.09
C THR A 27 1.70 4.09 -4.10
N ASN A 28 2.72 4.31 -4.93
CA ASN A 28 3.31 3.33 -5.83
C ASN A 28 4.78 3.72 -6.12
N PRO A 29 5.59 2.81 -6.69
CA PRO A 29 7.01 3.08 -6.94
C PRO A 29 7.24 4.29 -7.84
N SER A 30 6.36 4.54 -8.81
CA SER A 30 6.49 5.69 -9.72
C SER A 30 6.25 7.03 -9.03
N LEU A 31 5.31 7.11 -8.09
CA LEU A 31 5.07 8.31 -7.29
C LEU A 31 6.25 8.58 -6.34
N LEU A 32 6.76 7.54 -5.67
CA LEU A 32 7.94 7.64 -4.80
C LEU A 32 9.19 8.08 -5.59
N ALA A 33 9.37 7.56 -6.80
CA ALA A 33 10.51 7.95 -7.65
C ALA A 33 10.47 9.44 -8.05
N LYS A 34 9.28 10.03 -8.24
CA LYS A 34 9.12 11.45 -8.59
C LYS A 34 9.53 12.39 -7.47
N VAL A 35 9.32 12.01 -6.21
CA VAL A 35 9.70 12.82 -5.05
C VAL A 35 11.18 12.66 -4.67
N GLY A 36 11.84 11.59 -5.14
CA GLY A 36 13.27 11.38 -4.96
C GLY A 36 13.70 11.10 -3.51
N ARG A 37 12.78 10.61 -2.67
CA ARG A 37 13.00 10.33 -1.24
C ARG A 37 12.93 8.83 -0.95
N GLY A 38 13.50 8.42 0.19
CA GLY A 38 13.45 7.04 0.65
C GLY A 38 12.02 6.60 0.95
N LEU A 39 11.70 5.33 0.65
CA LEU A 39 10.36 4.78 0.86
C LEU A 39 9.95 4.87 2.33
N GLU A 40 10.77 4.36 3.25
CA GLU A 40 10.42 4.33 4.68
C GLU A 40 10.23 5.74 5.25
N GLU A 41 11.14 6.66 4.94
CA GLU A 41 11.06 8.06 5.36
C GLU A 41 9.75 8.71 4.88
N THR A 42 9.42 8.52 3.60
CA THR A 42 8.20 9.08 3.00
C THR A 42 6.95 8.50 3.64
N ILE A 43 6.89 7.18 3.83
CA ILE A 43 5.73 6.53 4.46
C ILE A 43 5.56 6.97 5.92
N ARG A 44 6.65 7.08 6.70
CA ARG A 44 6.58 7.58 8.09
C ARG A 44 6.05 9.01 8.16
N GLU A 45 6.50 9.88 7.25
CA GLU A 45 6.01 11.26 7.22
C GLU A 45 4.52 11.32 6.84
N ILE A 46 4.08 10.53 5.85
CA ILE A 46 2.67 10.43 5.48
C ILE A 46 1.82 9.95 6.67
N CYS A 47 2.28 8.92 7.41
CA CYS A 47 1.62 8.44 8.61
C CYS A 47 1.53 9.49 9.73
N SER A 48 2.45 10.48 9.76
CA SER A 48 2.38 11.58 10.73
C SER A 48 1.32 12.64 10.39
N ILE A 49 0.82 12.63 9.16
CA ILE A 49 -0.15 13.60 8.63
C ILE A 49 -1.55 13.00 8.59
N VAL A 50 -1.67 11.76 8.13
CA VAL A 50 -2.96 11.07 7.92
C VAL A 50 -3.04 9.88 8.86
N ASP A 51 -3.97 9.93 9.82
CA ASP A 51 -4.29 8.81 10.71
C ASP A 51 -5.28 7.84 10.02
N GLY A 52 -4.81 7.19 8.97
CA GLY A 52 -5.61 6.30 8.14
C GLY A 52 -4.76 5.34 7.30
N PRO A 53 -5.37 4.43 6.53
CA PRO A 53 -4.64 3.41 5.78
C PRO A 53 -3.68 4.02 4.73
N ILE A 54 -2.41 3.65 4.78
CA ILE A 54 -1.37 4.08 3.83
C ILE A 54 -0.91 2.88 3.01
N SER A 55 -1.26 2.83 1.72
CA SER A 55 -0.84 1.71 0.86
C SER A 55 0.60 1.91 0.36
N ALA A 56 1.49 0.97 0.69
CA ALA A 56 2.89 0.93 0.24
C ALA A 56 3.15 -0.34 -0.57
N GLU A 57 3.77 -0.22 -1.74
CA GLU A 57 3.78 -1.29 -2.77
C GLU A 57 5.07 -2.12 -2.76
N CYS A 58 4.92 -3.45 -2.77
CA CYS A 58 6.02 -4.38 -3.03
C CYS A 58 6.41 -4.35 -4.51
N VAL A 59 7.68 -4.64 -4.81
CA VAL A 59 8.24 -4.56 -6.17
C VAL A 59 8.77 -5.89 -6.69
N SER A 60 8.97 -6.87 -5.81
CA SER A 60 9.37 -8.22 -6.19
C SER A 60 8.32 -8.96 -7.03
N LEU A 61 8.75 -10.01 -7.72
CA LEU A 61 7.89 -10.80 -8.61
C LEU A 61 7.52 -12.18 -8.05
N GLU A 62 8.33 -12.70 -7.13
CA GLU A 62 8.20 -14.05 -6.58
C GLU A 62 7.60 -14.00 -5.16
N ALA A 63 6.75 -14.98 -4.82
CA ALA A 63 6.03 -14.96 -3.54
C ALA A 63 6.93 -14.87 -2.29
N PRO A 64 8.06 -15.61 -2.18
CA PRO A 64 8.91 -15.52 -0.98
C PRO A 64 9.47 -14.10 -0.74
N GLU A 65 9.90 -13.41 -1.81
CA GLU A 65 10.42 -12.06 -1.70
C GLU A 65 9.31 -11.04 -1.47
N LEU A 66 8.14 -11.20 -2.12
CA LEU A 66 6.95 -10.38 -1.85
C LEU A 66 6.50 -10.45 -0.38
N ILE A 67 6.54 -11.63 0.24
CA ILE A 67 6.20 -11.82 1.65
C ILE A 67 7.22 -11.08 2.53
N LYS A 68 8.52 -11.25 2.26
CA LYS A 68 9.58 -10.58 3.02
C LYS A 68 9.54 -9.05 2.90
N GLU A 69 9.29 -8.54 1.70
CA GLU A 69 9.05 -7.11 1.45
C GLU A 69 7.81 -6.64 2.23
N GLY A 70 6.70 -7.35 2.12
CA GLY A 70 5.46 -7.02 2.82
C GLY A 70 5.61 -6.96 4.34
N GLN A 71 6.30 -7.94 4.94
CA GLN A 71 6.64 -7.95 6.36
C GLN A 71 7.53 -6.78 6.76
N THR A 72 8.44 -6.35 5.87
CA THR A 72 9.30 -5.20 6.12
C THR A 72 8.50 -3.90 6.08
N LEU A 73 7.63 -3.74 5.08
CA LEU A 73 6.75 -2.57 4.94
C LEU A 73 5.78 -2.45 6.13
N ALA A 74 5.18 -3.55 6.56
CA ALA A 74 4.23 -3.56 7.68
C ALA A 74 4.84 -3.11 9.01
N LYS A 75 6.17 -3.24 9.18
CA LYS A 75 6.89 -2.78 10.39
C LYS A 75 7.14 -1.28 10.42
N ILE A 76 6.92 -0.56 9.32
CA ILE A 76 7.16 0.88 9.26
C ILE A 76 6.19 1.60 10.20
N HIS A 77 4.91 1.27 10.13
CA HIS A 77 3.85 1.89 10.95
C HIS A 77 2.58 1.04 10.90
N ASP A 78 1.79 1.01 11.97
CA ASP A 78 0.53 0.23 12.06
C ASP A 78 -0.49 0.61 10.97
N ASN A 79 -0.44 1.86 10.50
CA ASN A 79 -1.28 2.37 9.42
C ASN A 79 -0.92 1.86 8.02
N VAL A 80 0.21 1.16 7.84
CA VAL A 80 0.60 0.59 6.54
C VAL A 80 -0.34 -0.53 6.10
N VAL A 81 -0.69 -0.50 4.81
CA VAL A 81 -1.35 -1.57 4.07
C VAL A 81 -0.42 -2.00 2.94
N VAL A 82 -0.05 -3.28 2.90
CA VAL A 82 0.90 -3.80 1.91
C VAL A 82 0.19 -3.95 0.57
N LYS A 83 0.62 -3.17 -0.42
CA LYS A 83 0.06 -3.18 -1.76
C LYS A 83 0.79 -4.20 -2.63
N ILE A 84 0.04 -5.13 -3.20
CA ILE A 84 0.58 -6.30 -3.92
C ILE A 84 -0.06 -6.37 -5.31
N PRO A 85 0.72 -6.53 -6.39
CA PRO A 85 0.15 -6.67 -7.72
C PRO A 85 -0.65 -7.97 -7.87
N MET A 86 -1.75 -7.89 -8.60
CA MET A 86 -2.51 -9.06 -8.99
C MET A 86 -1.67 -10.02 -9.84
N GLY A 87 -1.59 -11.27 -9.40
CA GLY A 87 -0.86 -12.34 -10.07
C GLY A 87 -0.83 -13.60 -9.20
N VAL A 88 -0.38 -14.73 -9.76
CA VAL A 88 -0.32 -16.00 -9.02
C VAL A 88 0.59 -15.87 -7.80
N GLU A 89 1.79 -15.31 -7.96
CA GLU A 89 2.73 -15.09 -6.85
C GLU A 89 2.21 -14.05 -5.86
N GLY A 90 1.56 -12.99 -6.35
CA GLY A 90 0.90 -11.99 -5.51
C GLY A 90 -0.17 -12.60 -4.61
N MET A 91 -1.02 -13.51 -5.13
CA MET A 91 -2.08 -14.12 -4.33
C MET A 91 -1.54 -15.09 -3.28
N LYS A 92 -0.42 -15.78 -3.57
CA LYS A 92 0.29 -16.58 -2.56
C LYS A 92 0.82 -15.68 -1.43
N ALA A 93 1.38 -14.51 -1.78
CA ALA A 93 1.87 -13.55 -0.80
C ALA A 93 0.73 -12.94 0.04
N VAL A 94 -0.38 -12.56 -0.58
CA VAL A 94 -1.59 -12.06 0.11
C VAL A 94 -2.07 -13.08 1.15
N LYS A 95 -2.21 -14.34 0.77
CA LYS A 95 -2.63 -15.41 1.70
C LYS A 95 -1.69 -15.55 2.90
N ALA A 96 -0.38 -15.49 2.67
CA ALA A 96 0.62 -15.61 3.74
C ALA A 96 0.58 -14.41 4.69
N LEU A 97 0.59 -13.19 4.15
CA LEU A 97 0.60 -11.96 4.93
C LEU A 97 -0.69 -11.76 5.72
N THR A 98 -1.85 -12.06 5.15
CA THR A 98 -3.13 -11.97 5.85
C THR A 98 -3.23 -13.00 6.99
N ALA A 99 -2.66 -14.20 6.84
CA ALA A 99 -2.56 -15.19 7.91
C ALA A 99 -1.68 -14.71 9.08
N GLU A 100 -0.74 -13.77 8.82
CA GLU A 100 0.07 -13.08 9.83
C GLU A 100 -0.64 -11.83 10.41
N GLY A 101 -1.86 -11.51 9.97
CA GLY A 101 -2.60 -10.32 10.39
C GLY A 101 -2.14 -9.02 9.70
N ILE A 102 -1.29 -9.12 8.68
CA ILE A 102 -0.81 -7.96 7.91
C ILE A 102 -1.89 -7.56 6.90
N ARG A 103 -2.27 -6.28 6.90
CA ARG A 103 -3.29 -5.74 5.98
C ARG A 103 -2.71 -5.63 4.58
N THR A 104 -3.46 -6.10 3.58
CA THR A 104 -3.05 -6.09 2.17
C THR A 104 -4.03 -5.34 1.27
N ASN A 105 -3.53 -4.76 0.18
CA ASN A 105 -4.30 -4.12 -0.89
C ASN A 105 -3.86 -4.67 -2.24
N VAL A 106 -4.72 -5.41 -2.95
CA VAL A 106 -4.35 -5.96 -4.26
C VAL A 106 -4.57 -4.92 -5.36
N THR A 107 -3.49 -4.56 -6.07
CA THR A 107 -3.52 -3.61 -7.19
C THR A 107 -3.55 -4.32 -8.55
N LEU A 108 -3.70 -3.56 -9.64
CA LEU A 108 -3.70 -4.08 -11.02
C LEU A 108 -4.78 -5.15 -11.27
N CYS A 109 -5.93 -5.00 -10.61
CA CYS A 109 -7.11 -5.84 -10.83
C CYS A 109 -8.03 -5.20 -11.88
N PHE A 110 -8.22 -5.87 -13.02
CA PHE A 110 -8.93 -5.34 -14.19
C PHE A 110 -10.19 -6.14 -14.56
N SER A 111 -10.58 -7.14 -13.75
CA SER A 111 -11.78 -7.94 -13.98
C SER A 111 -12.44 -8.37 -12.68
N ALA A 112 -13.75 -8.65 -12.73
CA ALA A 112 -14.50 -9.15 -11.57
C ALA A 112 -13.97 -10.52 -11.09
N ASN A 113 -13.53 -11.39 -12.00
CA ASN A 113 -12.95 -12.68 -11.64
C ASN A 113 -11.63 -12.52 -10.87
N GLN A 114 -10.79 -11.56 -11.28
CA GLN A 114 -9.59 -11.21 -10.52
C GLN A 114 -9.97 -10.70 -9.13
N ALA A 115 -10.94 -9.78 -9.02
CA ALA A 115 -11.37 -9.26 -7.72
C ALA A 115 -11.89 -10.38 -6.79
N LEU A 116 -12.61 -11.36 -7.34
CA LEU A 116 -13.07 -12.52 -6.58
C LEU A 116 -11.90 -13.35 -6.06
N LEU A 117 -10.86 -13.57 -6.86
CA LEU A 117 -9.65 -14.27 -6.43
C LEU A 117 -8.91 -13.51 -5.33
N CYS A 118 -8.77 -12.18 -5.46
CA CYS A 118 -8.19 -11.33 -4.41
C CYS A 118 -8.93 -11.49 -3.09
N ALA A 119 -10.27 -11.52 -3.12
CA ALA A 119 -11.10 -11.62 -1.91
C ALA A 119 -11.07 -13.01 -1.26
N LYS A 120 -10.67 -14.06 -1.99
CA LYS A 120 -10.56 -15.43 -1.45
C LYS A 120 -9.17 -15.75 -0.90
N ALA A 121 -8.13 -15.05 -1.36
CA ALA A 121 -6.75 -15.24 -0.95
C ALA A 121 -6.54 -14.71 0.47
#